data_AF-A0A561WH92-F1
#
_entry.id   AF-A0A561WH92-F1
#
_cell.length_a   1.000
_cell.length_b   1.000
_cell.length_c   1.000
_cell.angle_alpha   90.00
_cell.angle_beta   90.00
_cell.angle_gamma   90.00
#
_symmetry.space_group_name_H-M   'P 1'
#
loop_
_entity.id
_entity.type
_entity.pdbx_description
1 polymer ?
#
loop_
_entity_poly.entity_id
_entity_poly.type
_entity_poly.pdbx_seq_one_letter_code
_entity_poly.pdbx_strand_id
1 'polypeptide(L)' 'MAEGTVTHTYAVTGMTCEHCVRAVTEELSALPGVDEVRVDLAAGTATVTSTAPLSEASVRAAVDEAGYELAVGGA' A
#
# COMPACT_ATOMS: atom_id res chain seq x y z
N MET A 1 14.67 -19.34 -11.31
CA MET A 1 14.25 -18.14 -12.06
C MET A 1 13.40 -17.33 -11.10
N ALA A 2 14.03 -16.49 -10.28
CA ALA A 2 13.33 -15.48 -9.49
C ALA A 2 13.40 -14.21 -10.35
N GLU A 3 12.29 -13.55 -10.65
CA GLU A 3 12.21 -12.12 -11.03
C GLU A 3 10.82 -11.85 -11.61
N GLY A 4 9.98 -11.23 -10.78
CA GLY A 4 8.65 -10.82 -11.21
C GLY A 4 7.83 -10.22 -10.08
N THR A 5 8.46 -9.69 -9.03
CA THR A 5 7.75 -8.88 -8.04
C THR A 5 8.15 -7.42 -8.23
N VAL A 6 7.15 -6.56 -8.30
CA VAL A 6 7.28 -5.11 -8.35
C VAL A 6 7.01 -4.57 -6.95
N THR A 7 7.94 -3.77 -6.46
CA THR A 7 7.79 -3.07 -5.19
C THR A 7 7.52 -1.62 -5.48
N HIS A 8 6.46 -1.08 -4.89
CA HIS A 8 6.06 0.31 -5.07
C HIS A 8 5.80 0.95 -3.71
N THR A 9 6.35 2.14 -3.52
CA THR A 9 6.21 2.89 -2.27
C THR A 9 5.25 4.03 -2.48
N TYR A 10 4.23 4.11 -1.62
CA TYR A 10 3.21 5.12 -1.66
C TYR A 10 3.22 5.94 -0.37
N ALA A 11 3.05 7.25 -0.46
CA ALA A 11 2.78 8.06 0.71
C ALA A 11 1.30 7.93 1.08
N VAL A 12 0.99 7.75 2.36
CA VAL A 12 -0.40 7.69 2.86
C VAL A 12 -0.58 8.79 3.90
N THR A 13 -1.57 9.64 3.69
CA THR A 13 -1.93 10.71 4.60
C THR A 13 -3.00 10.22 5.59
N GLY A 14 -2.89 10.67 6.84
CA GLY A 14 -3.84 10.31 7.91
C GLY A 14 -3.46 9.10 8.75
N MET A 15 -2.34 8.41 8.48
CA MET A 15 -1.84 7.35 9.36
C MET A 15 -1.20 7.93 10.62
N THR A 16 -1.98 8.07 11.69
CA THR A 16 -1.48 8.58 12.98
C THR A 16 -1.37 7.51 14.07
N CYS A 17 -1.85 6.29 13.81
CA CYS A 17 -1.88 5.19 14.78
C CYS A 17 -1.47 3.85 14.13
N GLU A 18 -0.88 2.95 14.92
CA GLU A 18 -0.54 1.58 14.51
C GLU A 18 -1.77 0.75 14.09
N HIS A 19 -2.95 1.07 14.62
CA HIS A 19 -4.20 0.44 14.19
C HIS A 19 -4.61 0.86 12.77
N CYS A 20 -4.37 2.11 12.40
CA CYS A 20 -4.65 2.64 11.07
C CYS A 20 -3.82 1.91 10.00
N VAL A 21 -2.55 1.67 10.33
CA VAL A 21 -1.62 0.92 9.48
C VAL A 21 -2.15 -0.48 9.20
N ARG A 22 -2.61 -1.18 10.24
CA ARG A 22 -3.04 -2.56 10.11
C ARG A 22 -4.25 -2.67 9.17
N ALA A 23 -5.22 -1.76 9.30
CA ALA A 23 -6.37 -1.68 8.40
C ALA A 23 -5.94 -1.47 6.94
N VAL A 24 -5.09 -0.47 6.67
CA VAL A 24 -4.59 -0.22 5.30
C VAL A 24 -3.80 -1.42 4.76
N THR A 25 -2.97 -2.04 5.60
CA THR A 25 -2.17 -3.21 5.22
C THR A 25 -3.06 -4.39 4.84
N GLU A 26 -4.13 -4.65 5.60
CA GLU A 26 -5.08 -5.73 5.30
C GLU A 26 -5.83 -5.47 3.99
N GLU A 27 -6.32 -4.25 3.76
CA GLU A 27 -7.02 -3.91 2.51
C GLU A 27 -6.09 -3.98 1.29
N LEU A 28 -4.84 -3.52 1.43
CA LEU A 28 -3.85 -3.63 0.36
C LEU A 28 -3.42 -5.08 0.12
N SER A 29 -3.24 -5.87 1.18
CA SER A 29 -2.92 -7.30 1.10
C SER A 29 -4.04 -8.10 0.42
N ALA A 30 -5.29 -7.65 0.56
CA ALA A 30 -6.43 -8.26 -0.12
C ALA A 30 -6.46 -8.00 -1.63
N LEU A 31 -5.66 -7.06 -2.15
CA LEU A 31 -5.60 -6.80 -3.58
C LEU A 31 -4.99 -7.98 -4.36
N PRO A 32 -5.58 -8.36 -5.50
CA PRO A 32 -5.09 -9.48 -6.29
C PRO A 32 -3.68 -9.19 -6.83
N GLY A 33 -2.74 -10.07 -6.50
CA GLY A 33 -1.35 -9.97 -6.92
C GLY A 33 -0.42 -9.38 -5.87
N VAL A 34 -0.94 -8.90 -4.73
CA VAL A 34 -0.10 -8.48 -3.60
C VAL A 34 0.50 -9.69 -2.90
N ASP A 35 1.80 -9.59 -2.60
CA ASP A 35 2.60 -10.63 -1.95
C ASP A 35 3.02 -10.18 -0.55
N GLU A 36 3.46 -8.92 -0.41
CA GLU A 36 3.84 -8.31 0.86
C GLU A 36 3.42 -6.85 0.93
N VAL A 37 2.95 -6.39 2.10
CA VAL A 37 2.71 -4.97 2.37
C VAL A 37 3.48 -4.59 3.63
N ARG A 38 4.26 -3.51 3.53
CA ARG A 38 4.99 -2.92 4.66
C ARG A 38 4.63 -1.47 4.79
N VAL A 39 4.28 -1.05 5.98
CA VAL A 39 3.94 0.35 6.24
C VAL A 39 4.88 0.89 7.31
N ASP A 40 5.44 2.05 7.03
CA ASP A 40 6.38 2.76 7.88
C ASP A 40 5.71 4.04 8.39
N LEU A 41 5.33 4.04 9.66
CA LEU A 41 4.73 5.21 10.33
C LEU A 41 5.73 6.33 10.57
N ALA A 42 7.02 5.99 10.75
CA ALA A 42 8.05 6.98 11.00
C ALA A 42 8.35 7.78 9.73
N ALA A 43 8.33 7.13 8.57
CA ALA A 43 8.47 7.74 7.25
C ALA A 43 7.13 8.24 6.67
N GLY A 44 5.98 7.72 7.14
CA GLY A 44 4.66 8.03 6.59
C GLY A 44 4.41 7.38 5.22
N THR A 45 5.00 6.22 4.96
CA THR A 45 4.98 5.55 3.65
C THR A 45 4.54 4.10 3.73
N ALA A 46 3.81 3.62 2.73
CA ALA A 46 3.40 2.24 2.54
C ALA A 46 4.09 1.63 1.31
N THR A 47 4.93 0.64 1.53
CA THR A 47 5.60 -0.15 0.51
C THR A 47 4.78 -1.41 0.22
N VAL A 48 4.35 -1.58 -1.03
CA VAL A 48 3.60 -2.75 -1.49
C VAL A 48 4.47 -3.53 -2.47
N THR A 49 4.64 -4.82 -2.21
CA THR A 49 5.29 -5.78 -3.10
C THR A 49 4.24 -6.67 -3.71
N SER A 50 4.18 -6.72 -5.04
CA SER A 50 3.19 -7.51 -5.78
C SER A 50 3.84 -8.24 -6.94
N THR A 51 3.28 -9.38 -7.32
CA THR A 51 3.72 -10.20 -8.46
C THR A 51 3.34 -9.59 -9.82
N ALA A 52 2.51 -8.55 -9.81
CA ALA A 52 2.09 -7.80 -10.99
C ALA A 52 1.99 -6.30 -10.65
N PRO A 53 2.15 -5.40 -11.64
CA PRO A 53 1.94 -3.97 -11.44
C PRO A 53 0.50 -3.71 -11.00
N LEU A 54 0.35 -3.17 -9.78
CA LEU A 54 -0.92 -2.68 -9.29
C LEU A 54 -1.18 -1.31 -9.88
N SER A 55 -2.42 -1.09 -10.32
CA SER A 55 -2.86 0.26 -10.68
C SER A 55 -2.95 1.10 -9.42
N GLU A 56 -2.38 2.30 -9.46
CA GLU A 56 -2.49 3.27 -8.36
C GLU A 56 -3.96 3.52 -7.97
N ALA A 57 -4.88 3.46 -8.94
CA ALA A 57 -6.32 3.54 -8.70
C ALA A 57 -6.85 2.41 -7.79
N SER A 58 -6.36 1.18 -7.95
CA SER A 58 -6.74 0.04 -7.11
C SER A 58 -6.19 0.19 -5.68
N VAL A 59 -4.93 0.59 -5.57
CA VAL A 59 -4.27 0.87 -4.28
C VAL A 59 -5.00 2.01 -3.57
N ARG A 60 -5.30 3.10 -4.28
CA ARG A 60 -6.05 4.24 -3.75
C ARG A 60 -7.44 3.84 -3.29
N ALA A 61 -8.17 3.03 -4.06
CA ALA A 61 -9.50 2.57 -3.68
C ALA A 61 -9.46 1.73 -2.39
N ALA A 62 -8.50 0.82 -2.25
CA ALA A 62 -8.33 0.04 -1.01
C ALA A 62 -8.00 0.94 0.21
N VAL A 63 -7.17 1.97 0.00
CA VAL A 63 -6.80 2.93 1.05
C VAL A 63 -7.98 3.85 1.42
N ASP A 64 -8.80 4.24 0.44
CA ASP A 64 -10.02 5.05 0.62
C ASP A 64 -11.11 4.27 1.36
N GLU A 65 -11.32 2.99 1.02
CA GLU A 65 -12.21 2.07 1.74
C GLU A 65 -11.76 1.88 3.20
N ALA A 66 -10.44 1.88 3.45
CA ALA A 66 -9.89 1.88 4.81
C ALA A 66 -10.10 3.22 5.55
N GLY A 67 -10.51 4.29 4.85
CA GLY A 67 -10.74 5.63 5.40
C GLY A 67 -9.50 6.53 5.40
N TYR A 68 -8.52 6.27 4.53
CA TYR A 68 -7.29 7.05 4.39
C TYR A 68 -7.13 7.56 2.97
N GLU A 69 -6.19 8.49 2.78
CA GLU A 69 -5.93 9.05 1.46
C GLU A 69 -4.53 8.67 0.99
N LEU A 70 -4.44 8.14 -0.23
CA LEU A 70 -3.16 7.86 -0.88
C LEU A 70 -2.60 9.16 -1.45
N ALA A 71 -1.58 9.71 -0.80
CA ALA A 71 -1.01 11.04 -1.06
C ALA A 71 -0.16 11.13 -2.34
N VAL A 72 -0.23 10.14 -3.23
CA VAL A 72 0.58 9.90 -4.44
C VAL A 72 1.94 9.25 -4.14
N GLY A 73 2.17 8.09 -4.78
CA GLY A 73 3.47 7.43 -4.89
C GLY A 73 3.93 7.56 -6.32
N GLY A 74 4.44 8.73 -6.69
CA GLY A 74 4.81 9.03 -8.08
C GLY A 74 6.31 9.18 -8.26
N ALA A 75 6.96 8.12 -8.75
CA ALA A 75 7.95 8.11 -9.85
C ALA A 75 8.63 6.74 -9.96
#